data_AF-U1NUM4-F1
#
_entry.id   AF-U1NUM4-F1
#
_cell.length_a   1.000
_cell.length_b   1.000
_cell.length_c   1.000
_cell.angle_alpha   90.00
_cell.angle_beta   90.00
_cell.angle_gamma   90.00
#
_symmetry.space_group_name_H-M   'P 1'
#
loop_
_entity.id
_entity.type
_entity.pdbx_description
1 polymer ?
#
loop_
_entity_poly.entity_id
_entity_poly.type
_entity_poly.pdbx_seq_one_letter_code
_entity_poly.pdbx_strand_id
1 'polypeptide(L)'
;DAREQATAAGVEDVATTVHDDESVTGGIRSCATEVDADCIVVGTHGRTGLDRYLLGSVAETLIRTSPIPVMVVPPVDQTDTERPV
;
A
#
# COMPACT_ATOMS: atom_id res chain seq x y z
N ASP A 1 9.93 9.85 -3.79
CA ASP A 1 8.94 9.07 -4.56
C ASP A 1 8.83 7.64 -3.97
N ALA A 2 7.75 6.89 -4.17
CA ALA A 2 7.63 5.53 -3.62
C ALA A 2 8.67 4.55 -4.20
N ARG A 3 8.98 4.67 -5.50
CA ARG A 3 10.03 3.88 -6.17
C ARG A 3 11.39 4.16 -5.56
N GLU A 4 11.70 5.45 -5.39
CA GLU A 4 12.95 5.92 -4.81
C GLU A 4 13.16 5.41 -3.38
N GLN A 5 12.10 5.43 -2.55
CA GLN A 5 12.13 4.88 -1.20
C GLN A 5 12.38 3.37 -1.20
N ALA A 6 11.73 2.61 -2.08
CA ALA A 6 11.95 1.17 -2.20
C ALA A 6 13.39 0.83 -2.59
N THR A 7 13.94 1.53 -3.59
CA THR A 7 15.34 1.35 -4.00
C THR A 7 16.32 1.75 -2.89
N ALA A 8 16.08 2.85 -2.18
CA ALA A 8 16.91 3.26 -1.04
C ALA A 8 16.86 2.25 0.12
N ALA A 9 15.75 1.52 0.27
CA ALA A 9 15.59 0.43 1.22
C ALA A 9 16.22 -0.91 0.75
N GLY A 10 16.85 -0.94 -0.43
CA GLY A 10 17.51 -2.12 -0.98
C GLY A 10 16.58 -3.08 -1.72
N VAL A 11 15.37 -2.65 -2.10
CA VAL A 11 14.49 -3.45 -2.95
C VAL A 11 15.05 -3.46 -4.38
N GLU A 12 15.48 -4.63 -4.81
CA GLU A 12 15.88 -4.93 -6.19
C GLU A 12 14.60 -5.20 -7.03
N ASP A 13 14.61 -4.87 -8.33
CA ASP A 13 13.49 -5.08 -9.26
C ASP A 13 12.18 -4.33 -8.97
N VAL A 14 12.28 -3.00 -8.78
CA VAL A 14 11.09 -2.14 -8.67
C VAL A 14 10.51 -1.82 -10.05
N ALA A 15 9.23 -2.11 -10.26
CA ALA A 15 8.45 -1.66 -11.40
C ALA A 15 7.43 -0.59 -11.00
N THR A 16 7.06 0.29 -11.93
CA THR A 16 6.03 1.30 -11.71
C THR A 16 5.10 1.28 -12.90
N THR A 17 3.80 1.18 -12.63
CA THR A 17 2.74 1.07 -13.63
C THR A 17 1.60 2.01 -13.27
N VAL A 18 0.89 2.50 -14.29
CA VAL A 18 -0.32 3.31 -14.16
C VAL A 18 -1.44 2.53 -14.82
N HIS A 19 -2.51 2.31 -14.08
CA HIS A 19 -3.68 1.58 -14.56
C HIS A 19 -4.89 2.52 -14.56
N ASP A 20 -5.62 2.52 -15.67
CA ASP A 20 -6.96 3.09 -15.76
C ASP A 20 -7.98 1.95 -15.58
N ASP A 21 -8.90 2.11 -14.65
CA ASP A 21 -9.93 1.12 -14.31
C ASP A 21 -11.18 1.86 -13.82
N GLU A 22 -12.32 1.16 -13.73
CA GLU A 22 -13.58 1.73 -13.25
C GLU A 22 -13.50 2.17 -11.77
N SER A 23 -12.58 1.56 -11.01
CA SER A 23 -12.30 1.96 -9.63
C SER A 23 -10.85 1.68 -9.22
N VAL A 24 -10.35 2.42 -8.23
CA VAL A 24 -8.99 2.22 -7.67
C VAL A 24 -8.81 0.79 -7.16
N THR A 25 -9.79 0.26 -6.43
CA THR A 25 -9.70 -1.09 -5.85
C THR A 25 -9.87 -2.18 -6.91
N GLY A 26 -10.66 -1.92 -7.96
CA GLY A 26 -10.73 -2.74 -9.17
C GLY A 26 -9.37 -2.86 -9.84
N GLY A 27 -8.77 -1.72 -10.21
CA GLY A 27 -7.47 -1.68 -10.87
C GLY A 27 -6.36 -2.33 -10.05
N ILE A 28 -6.34 -2.14 -8.73
CA ILE A 28 -5.36 -2.82 -7.85
C ILE A 28 -5.53 -4.35 -7.89
N ARG A 29 -6.77 -4.88 -7.82
CA ARG A 29 -7.00 -6.34 -7.88
C ARG A 29 -6.71 -6.91 -9.27
N SER A 30 -7.06 -6.19 -10.33
CA SER A 30 -6.75 -6.57 -11.72
C SER A 30 -5.24 -6.65 -11.90
N CYS A 31 -4.50 -5.61 -11.52
CA CYS A 31 -3.03 -5.57 -11.56
C CYS A 31 -2.42 -6.70 -10.74
N ALA A 32 -2.90 -6.93 -9.51
CA ALA A 32 -2.41 -8.01 -8.66
C ALA A 32 -2.60 -9.40 -9.29
N THR A 33 -3.68 -9.58 -10.07
CA THR A 33 -3.92 -10.82 -10.82
C THR A 33 -3.01 -10.91 -12.04
N GLU A 34 -2.84 -9.81 -12.79
CA GLU A 34 -2.00 -9.76 -14.01
C GLU A 34 -0.53 -10.06 -13.74
N VAL A 35 -0.01 -9.67 -12.57
CA VAL A 35 1.39 -9.88 -12.19
C VAL A 35 1.59 -11.10 -11.30
N ASP A 36 0.54 -11.92 -11.08
CA ASP A 36 0.56 -13.06 -10.15
C ASP A 36 1.12 -12.69 -8.77
N ALA A 37 0.64 -11.58 -8.19
CA ALA A 37 1.13 -11.08 -6.91
C ALA A 37 0.80 -12.04 -5.75
N ASP A 38 1.77 -12.25 -4.85
CA ASP A 38 1.55 -13.04 -3.63
C ASP A 38 0.81 -12.25 -2.53
N CYS A 39 0.90 -10.92 -2.55
CA CYS A 39 0.20 -10.05 -1.61
C CYS A 39 0.02 -8.62 -2.14
N ILE A 40 -0.91 -7.89 -1.53
CA ILE A 40 -1.13 -6.45 -1.77
C ILE A 40 -0.69 -5.69 -0.53
N VAL A 41 0.15 -4.67 -0.70
CA VAL A 41 0.56 -3.76 0.39
C VAL A 41 -0.03 -2.38 0.17
N VAL A 42 -0.76 -1.87 1.16
CA VAL A 42 -1.36 -0.52 1.12
C VAL A 42 -1.13 0.24 2.42
N GLY A 43 -0.97 1.56 2.32
CA GLY A 43 -1.01 2.44 3.47
C GLY A 43 -2.45 2.67 3.97
N THR A 44 -2.60 3.08 5.22
CA THR A 44 -3.92 3.42 5.80
C THR A 44 -4.43 4.82 5.42
N HIS A 45 -3.57 5.69 4.90
CA HIS A 45 -3.91 7.09 4.59
C HIS A 45 -3.31 7.53 3.25
N GLY A 46 -4.04 8.41 2.54
CA GLY A 46 -3.57 9.08 1.33
C GLY A 46 -2.81 10.37 1.62
N ARG A 47 -2.49 11.15 0.57
CA ARG A 47 -1.70 12.40 0.68
C ARG A 47 -2.37 13.54 1.46
N THR A 48 -3.64 13.42 1.82
CA THR A 48 -4.46 14.47 2.45
C THR A 48 -4.60 14.39 3.97
N GLY A 49 -3.97 13.42 4.64
CA GLY A 49 -3.72 13.45 6.09
C GLY A 49 -4.97 13.74 6.96
N LEU A 50 -5.93 12.80 6.98
CA LEU A 50 -6.99 12.81 7.98
C LEU A 50 -6.59 11.90 9.16
N ASP A 51 -7.07 12.23 10.37
CA ASP A 51 -6.59 11.75 11.67
C ASP A 51 -6.37 10.24 11.83
N ARG A 52 -5.47 9.93 12.79
CA ARG A 52 -4.84 8.66 13.25
C ARG A 52 -5.68 7.38 13.37
N TYR A 53 -6.94 7.35 12.97
CA TYR A 53 -7.88 6.26 13.27
C TYR A 53 -8.65 5.69 12.07
N LEU A 54 -8.38 6.13 10.83
CA LEU A 54 -9.10 5.63 9.66
C LEU A 54 -8.24 4.64 8.86
N LEU A 55 -8.79 3.45 8.60
CA LEU A 55 -8.15 2.39 7.80
C LEU A 55 -7.96 2.80 6.32
N GLY A 56 -8.71 3.81 5.86
CA GLY A 56 -8.76 4.24 4.47
C GLY A 56 -9.75 3.40 3.64
N SER A 57 -10.56 4.05 2.81
CA SER A 57 -11.62 3.37 2.02
C SER A 57 -11.07 2.33 1.05
N VAL A 58 -9.87 2.56 0.52
CA VAL A 58 -9.18 1.61 -0.37
C VAL A 58 -8.76 0.36 0.41
N ALA A 59 -8.07 0.53 1.55
CA ALA A 59 -7.60 -0.61 2.34
C ALA A 59 -8.78 -1.42 2.91
N GLU A 60 -9.82 -0.76 3.41
CA GLU A 60 -11.04 -1.43 3.89
C GLU A 60 -11.68 -2.30 2.79
N THR A 61 -11.83 -1.75 1.59
CA THR A 61 -12.40 -2.48 0.46
C THR A 61 -11.52 -3.66 0.05
N LEU A 62 -10.20 -3.48 0.00
CA LEU A 62 -9.26 -4.54 -0.37
C LEU A 62 -9.26 -5.67 0.66
N ILE A 63 -9.22 -5.37 1.96
CA ILE A 63 -9.29 -6.41 3.01
C ILE A 63 -10.53 -7.29 2.86
N ARG A 64 -11.66 -6.71 2.47
CA ARG A 64 -12.93 -7.44 2.34
C ARG A 64 -13.07 -8.20 1.03
N THR A 65 -12.34 -7.83 -0.02
CA THR A 65 -12.61 -8.29 -1.39
C THR A 65 -11.41 -8.86 -2.14
N SER A 66 -10.20 -8.74 -1.59
CA SER A 66 -8.99 -9.22 -2.23
C SER A 66 -8.97 -10.75 -2.28
N PRO A 67 -8.58 -11.36 -3.42
CA PRO A 67 -8.38 -12.80 -3.51
C PRO A 67 -7.08 -13.27 -2.84
N ILE A 68 -6.16 -12.34 -2.54
CA ILE A 68 -4.84 -12.60 -1.95
C ILE A 68 -4.64 -11.79 -0.66
N PRO A 69 -3.66 -12.15 0.21
CA PRO A 69 -3.38 -11.43 1.44
C PRO A 69 -3.18 -9.92 1.22
N VAL A 70 -3.73 -9.11 2.14
CA VAL A 70 -3.57 -7.66 2.15
C VAL A 70 -2.82 -7.25 3.42
N MET A 71 -1.65 -6.63 3.25
CA MET A 71 -0.89 -6.03 4.34
C MET A 71 -1.16 -4.53 4.40
N VAL A 72 -1.60 -4.07 5.58
CA VAL A 72 -1.89 -2.67 5.82
C VAL A 72 -0.82 -2.06 6.70
N VAL A 73 -0.17 -1.02 6.19
CA VAL A 73 0.92 -0.31 6.87
C VAL A 73 0.38 0.99 7.47
N PRO A 74 0.37 1.14 8.81
CA PRO A 74 -0.01 2.39 9.46
C PRO A 74 1.04 3.48 9.18
N PRO A 75 0.68 4.78 9.32
CA PRO A 75 1.67 5.85 9.24
C PRO A 75 2.74 5.63 10.31
N VAL A 76 4.01 5.76 9.90
CA VAL A 76 5.12 5.83 10.83
C VAL A 76 5.18 7.24 11.39
N ASP A 77 5.00 7.39 12.70
CA ASP A 77 5.37 8.64 13.37
C ASP A 77 6.91 8.72 13.33
N GLN A 78 7.46 9.76 12.70
CA GLN A 78 8.91 9.95 12.57
C GLN A 78 9.64 10.15 13.92
N THR A 79 8.90 10.16 15.04
CA THR A 79 9.42 10.28 16.40
C THR A 79 9.85 8.95 17.04
N ASP A 80 9.58 7.79 16.43
CA ASP A 80 9.96 6.48 16.98
C ASP A 80 11.43 6.09 16.71
N THR A 81 12.33 7.07 16.63
CA THR A 81 13.81 6.86 16.70
C THR A 81 14.27 6.79 18.17
N GLU A 82 13.42 6.42 19.12
CA GLU A 82 13.83 6.09 20.48
C GLU A 82 12.98 4.91 20.98
N ARG A 83 13.26 3.71 20.48
CA ARG A 83 12.93 2.50 21.25
C ARG A 83 14.14 2.11 22.11
N PRO A 84 14.18 2.43 23.41
CA PRO A 84 15.12 1.75 24.30
C PRO A 84 14.70 0.29 24.42
N VAL A 85 15.68 -0.61 24.32
CA VAL A 85 15.55 -2.02 24.71
C VAL A 85 15.48 -2.17 26.21
#